data_AF-A0A7W1AZK3-F1
#
_entry.id   AF-A0A7W1AZK3-F1
#
_cell.length_a   1.000
_cell.length_b   1.000
_cell.length_c   1.000
_cell.angle_alpha   90.00
_cell.angle_beta   90.00
_cell.angle_gamma   90.00
#
_symmetry.space_group_name_H-M   'P 1'
#
loop_
_entity.id
_entity.type
_entity.pdbx_description
1 polymer ?
#
loop_
_entity_poly.entity_id
_entity_poly.type
_entity_poly.pdbx_seq_one_letter_code
_entity_poly.pdbx_strand_id
1 'polypeptide(L)'
;MAQTPSWRRRPLLGLVLLLVLVAAAYLAGAGGGDPTASPSTLPTATSSSAVASSSAPTGSEPGTSSAPVTDPASGLPVVTAADLPPEARDTLALIATDGPYPNEQDGGE
;
A
#
# COMPACT_ATOMS: atom_id res chain seq x y z
N MET A 1 9.68 52.78 6.96
CA MET A 1 9.43 51.89 5.80
C MET A 1 10.31 50.65 5.96
N ALA A 2 9.78 49.60 6.58
CA ALA A 2 10.55 48.37 6.84
C ALA A 2 10.41 47.42 5.65
N GLN A 3 11.53 47.17 4.96
CA GLN A 3 11.62 46.29 3.80
C GLN A 3 11.57 44.83 4.28
N THR A 4 10.50 44.10 3.96
CA THR A 4 10.40 42.68 4.32
C THR A 4 11.40 41.87 3.49
N PRO A 5 12.31 41.08 4.09
CA PRO A 5 13.25 40.25 3.36
C PRO A 5 12.47 39.14 2.61
N SER A 6 12.31 39.32 1.30
CA SER A 6 11.59 38.41 0.39
C SER A 6 12.31 37.07 0.18
N TRP A 7 13.43 36.83 0.86
CA TRP A 7 14.29 35.69 0.60
C TRP A 7 13.74 34.34 1.10
N ARG A 8 12.82 34.36 2.07
CA ARG A 8 12.10 33.17 2.54
C ARG A 8 10.92 32.77 1.65
N ARG A 9 10.52 33.61 0.69
CA ARG A 9 9.38 33.33 -0.20
C ARG A 9 9.75 32.44 -1.38
N ARG A 10 11.03 32.35 -1.75
CA ARG A 10 11.52 31.47 -2.82
C ARG A 10 11.30 29.98 -2.56
N PRO A 11 11.64 29.42 -1.38
CA PRO A 11 11.31 28.02 -1.09
C PRO A 11 9.81 27.80 -0.93
N LEU A 12 9.07 28.82 -0.44
CA LEU A 12 7.62 28.74 -0.27
C LEU A 12 6.88 28.69 -1.63
N LEU A 13 7.32 29.47 -2.62
CA LEU A 13 6.79 29.40 -3.99
C LEU A 13 7.08 28.04 -4.63
N GLY A 14 8.30 27.49 -4.43
CA GLY A 14 8.65 26.15 -4.91
C GLY A 14 7.79 25.05 -4.28
N LEU A 15 7.56 25.12 -2.97
CA LEU A 15 6.71 24.18 -2.23
C LEU A 15 5.24 24.24 -2.71
N VAL A 16 4.69 25.45 -2.89
CA VAL A 16 3.32 25.64 -3.38
C VAL A 16 3.18 25.13 -4.82
N LEU A 17 4.16 25.40 -5.69
CA LEU A 17 4.17 24.87 -7.06
C LEU A 17 4.21 23.33 -7.08
N LEU A 18 5.03 22.72 -6.23
CA LEU A 18 5.13 21.26 -6.08
C LEU A 18 3.80 20.65 -5.62
N LEU A 19 3.17 21.24 -4.60
CA LEU A 19 1.86 20.79 -4.10
C LEU A 19 0.77 20.87 -5.17
N VAL A 20 0.76 21.94 -5.98
CA VAL A 20 -0.18 22.10 -7.09
C VAL A 20 0.05 21.04 -8.17
N LEU A 21 1.30 20.72 -8.50
CA LEU A 21 1.63 19.66 -9.47
C LEU A 21 1.19 18.29 -8.99
N VAL A 22 1.41 17.96 -7.72
CA VAL A 22 0.98 16.70 -7.12
C VAL A 22 -0.55 16.58 -7.11
N ALA A 23 -1.25 17.65 -6.73
CA ALA A 23 -2.71 17.67 -6.74
C ALA A 23 -3.27 17.51 -8.18
N ALA A 24 -2.67 18.19 -9.17
CA ALA A 24 -3.07 18.07 -10.56
C ALA A 24 -2.86 16.64 -11.10
N ALA A 25 -1.74 15.99 -10.76
CA ALA A 25 -1.48 14.61 -11.13
C ALA A 25 -2.48 13.64 -10.47
N TYR A 26 -2.85 13.88 -9.21
CA TYR A 26 -3.83 13.06 -8.49
C TYR A 26 -5.24 13.18 -9.09
N LEU A 27 -5.64 14.40 -9.50
CA LEU A 27 -6.92 14.62 -10.18
C LEU A 27 -6.93 14.09 -11.62
N ALA A 28 -5.80 14.14 -12.34
CA ALA A 28 -5.70 13.63 -13.71
C ALA A 28 -5.55 12.10 -13.79
N GLY A 29 -5.02 11.45 -12.75
CA GLY A 29 -4.81 10.01 -12.68
C GLY A 29 -6.10 9.18 -12.52
N ALA A 30 -7.25 9.80 -12.27
CA ALA A 30 -8.53 9.11 -12.07
C ALA A 30 -9.33 8.84 -13.36
N GLY A 31 -8.77 9.09 -14.55
CA GLY A 31 -9.52 9.14 -15.81
C GLY A 31 -9.11 8.19 -16.94
N GLY A 32 -8.60 6.98 -16.67
CA GLY A 32 -8.15 6.08 -17.75
C GLY A 32 -8.30 4.57 -17.48
N GLY A 33 -9.54 4.07 -17.42
CA GLY A 33 -9.89 2.69 -17.80
C GLY A 33 -10.52 2.72 -19.21
N ASP A 34 -10.35 1.77 -20.13
CA ASP A 34 -9.97 0.36 -20.02
C ASP A 34 -9.19 -0.11 -21.27
N PRO A 35 -8.35 -1.16 -21.17
CA PRO A 35 -7.83 -1.88 -22.32
C PRO A 35 -8.92 -2.74 -22.98
N THR A 36 -9.34 -2.37 -24.19
CA THR A 36 -10.15 -3.24 -25.05
C THR A 36 -9.27 -4.39 -25.57
N ALA A 37 -9.59 -5.61 -25.15
CA ALA A 37 -9.01 -6.84 -25.64
C ALA A 37 -9.42 -7.12 -27.10
N SER A 38 -8.51 -7.71 -27.87
CA SER A 38 -8.83 -8.55 -29.02
C SER A 38 -7.88 -9.75 -29.02
N PRO A 39 -8.36 -10.98 -28.79
CA PRO A 39 -7.57 -12.19 -28.87
C PRO A 39 -7.63 -12.79 -30.28
N SER A 40 -6.47 -13.07 -30.90
CA SER A 40 -6.40 -14.00 -32.04
C SER A 40 -4.99 -14.55 -32.23
N THR A 41 -4.77 -15.77 -31.74
CA THR A 41 -4.39 -16.98 -32.51
C THR A 41 -3.71 -18.00 -31.60
N LEU A 42 -4.15 -19.24 -31.73
CA LEU A 42 -3.79 -20.41 -30.93
C LEU A 42 -2.28 -20.71 -30.96
N PRO A 43 -1.77 -21.38 -29.92
CA PRO A 43 -1.28 -22.72 -30.22
C PRO A 43 -1.84 -23.82 -29.30
N THR A 44 -2.12 -24.94 -29.93
CA THR A 44 -2.30 -26.27 -29.36
C THR A 44 -1.14 -26.63 -28.42
N ALA A 45 -1.46 -26.96 -27.16
CA ALA A 45 -0.64 -27.82 -26.34
C ALA A 45 -1.53 -28.77 -25.54
N THR A 46 -1.60 -29.99 -26.04
CA THR A 46 -1.97 -31.22 -25.33
C THR A 46 -1.25 -31.33 -24.00
N SER A 47 -1.96 -31.56 -22.90
CA SER A 47 -1.76 -32.70 -21.98
C SER A 47 -2.62 -32.59 -20.71
N SER A 48 -3.50 -33.58 -20.56
CA SER A 48 -3.71 -34.41 -19.37
C SER A 48 -3.39 -33.84 -17.97
N SER A 49 -4.44 -33.76 -17.15
CA SER A 49 -4.73 -34.73 -16.07
C SER A 49 -5.06 -34.10 -14.71
N ALA A 50 -6.13 -34.66 -14.15
CA ALA A 50 -6.37 -34.91 -12.73
C ALA A 50 -6.55 -33.72 -11.77
N VAL A 51 -7.82 -33.57 -11.41
CA VAL A 51 -8.35 -33.09 -10.14
C VAL A 51 -7.44 -33.33 -8.93
N ALA A 52 -7.14 -32.25 -8.22
CA ALA A 52 -6.85 -32.29 -6.79
C ALA A 52 -7.67 -31.17 -6.13
N SER A 53 -8.87 -31.53 -5.69
CA SER A 53 -9.58 -30.78 -4.67
C SER A 53 -8.69 -30.72 -3.43
N SER A 54 -8.28 -29.53 -3.03
CA SER A 54 -7.83 -29.27 -1.66
C SER A 54 -8.54 -28.03 -1.18
N SER A 55 -9.48 -28.29 -0.28
CA SER A 55 -10.39 -27.38 0.38
C SER A 55 -9.62 -26.21 0.99
N ALA A 56 -9.85 -25.01 0.45
CA ALA A 56 -9.46 -23.79 1.15
C ALA A 56 -10.26 -23.72 2.46
N PRO A 57 -9.64 -23.53 3.63
CA PRO A 57 -10.40 -23.23 4.83
C PRO A 57 -10.98 -21.83 4.68
N THR A 58 -12.29 -21.77 4.47
CA THR A 58 -13.11 -20.58 4.70
C THR A 58 -13.11 -20.31 6.21
N GLY A 59 -12.06 -19.64 6.70
CA GLY A 59 -11.97 -19.12 8.06
C GLY A 59 -12.67 -17.77 8.15
N SER A 60 -13.98 -17.74 7.95
CA SER A 60 -14.81 -16.58 8.28
C SER A 60 -15.25 -16.68 9.75
N GLU A 61 -14.72 -15.75 10.55
CA GLU A 61 -15.36 -15.12 11.73
C GLU A 61 -15.36 -15.90 13.09
N PRO A 62 -15.32 -15.19 14.25
CA PRO A 62 -16.30 -14.20 14.69
C PRO A 62 -15.72 -12.78 14.81
N GLY A 63 -16.24 -11.85 14.00
CA GLY A 63 -16.16 -10.43 14.31
C GLY A 63 -16.83 -10.16 15.66
N THR A 64 -16.02 -10.02 16.71
CA THR A 64 -16.46 -9.22 17.86
C THR A 64 -16.52 -7.80 17.36
N SER A 65 -17.71 -7.38 16.92
CA SER A 65 -17.98 -6.00 16.51
C SER A 65 -17.91 -5.09 17.73
N SER A 66 -16.68 -4.85 18.19
CA SER A 66 -16.35 -3.62 18.90
C SER A 66 -16.28 -2.55 17.81
N ALA A 67 -16.85 -1.37 18.07
CA ALA A 67 -16.72 -0.25 17.15
C ALA A 67 -15.24 -0.10 16.76
N PRO A 68 -14.92 0.10 15.47
CA PRO A 68 -13.53 0.20 15.03
C PRO A 68 -12.86 1.32 15.82
N VAL A 69 -11.91 0.95 16.66
CA VAL A 69 -11.10 1.93 17.39
C VAL A 69 -10.24 2.61 16.34
N THR A 70 -10.26 3.92 16.30
CA THR A 70 -9.50 4.72 15.34
C THR A 70 -8.40 5.45 16.09
N ASP A 71 -7.21 5.50 15.52
CA ASP A 71 -6.13 6.32 16.04
C ASP A 71 -6.48 7.82 15.87
N PRO A 72 -6.49 8.63 16.93
CA PRO A 72 -6.94 10.02 16.86
C PRO A 72 -6.00 10.93 16.07
N ALA A 73 -4.74 10.54 15.88
CA ALA A 73 -3.76 11.35 15.15
C ALA A 73 -3.88 11.14 13.63
N SER A 74 -4.09 9.91 13.19
CA SER A 74 -4.13 9.53 11.77
C SER A 74 -5.54 9.32 11.23
N GLY A 75 -6.54 9.08 12.09
CA GLY A 75 -7.88 8.70 11.65
C GLY A 75 -7.96 7.28 11.06
N LEU A 76 -6.92 6.46 11.23
CA LEU A 76 -6.86 5.10 10.70
C LEU A 76 -7.41 4.07 11.71
N PRO A 77 -8.03 2.97 11.25
CA PRO A 77 -8.42 1.87 12.12
C PRO A 77 -7.20 1.27 12.85
N VAL A 78 -7.35 1.05 14.15
CA VAL A 78 -6.37 0.34 14.96
C VAL A 78 -6.51 -1.16 14.70
N VAL A 79 -5.38 -1.79 14.38
CA VAL A 79 -5.28 -3.25 14.19
C VAL A 79 -4.35 -3.78 15.27
N THR A 80 -4.76 -4.85 15.97
CA THR A 80 -3.89 -5.47 16.97
C THR A 80 -2.85 -6.34 16.30
N ALA A 81 -1.68 -6.54 16.94
CA ALA A 81 -0.67 -7.44 16.40
C ALA A 81 -1.21 -8.88 16.22
N ALA A 82 -2.19 -9.28 17.03
CA ALA A 82 -2.86 -10.58 16.93
C ALA A 82 -3.83 -10.69 15.74
N ASP A 83 -4.17 -9.59 15.06
CA ASP A 83 -5.02 -9.62 13.86
C ASP A 83 -4.20 -9.55 12.56
N LEU A 84 -2.87 -9.37 12.65
CA LEU A 84 -1.98 -9.31 11.48
C LEU A 84 -1.80 -10.69 10.81
N PRO A 85 -1.49 -10.73 9.51
CA PRO A 85 -1.01 -11.94 8.85
C PRO A 85 0.25 -12.49 9.56
N PRO A 86 0.48 -13.82 9.53
CA PRO A 86 1.65 -14.42 10.18
C PRO A 86 2.97 -13.82 9.70
N GLU A 87 3.10 -13.54 8.40
CA GLU A 87 4.31 -12.96 7.79
C GLU A 87 4.61 -11.56 8.35
N ALA A 88 3.57 -10.77 8.62
CA ALA A 88 3.72 -9.44 9.21
C ALA A 88 4.17 -9.52 10.68
N ARG A 89 3.69 -10.52 11.44
CA ARG A 89 4.17 -10.76 12.80
C ARG A 89 5.63 -11.20 12.83
N ASP A 90 6.03 -12.05 11.88
CA ASP A 90 7.42 -12.48 11.74
C ASP A 90 8.33 -11.27 11.43
N THR A 91 7.85 -10.35 10.59
CA THR A 91 8.56 -9.10 10.30
C THR A 91 8.70 -8.23 11.56
N LEU A 92 7.64 -8.10 12.37
CA LEU A 92 7.72 -7.37 13.65
C LEU A 92 8.74 -8.02 14.61
N ALA A 93 8.88 -9.34 14.60
CA ALA A 93 9.88 -10.04 15.40
C ALA A 93 11.31 -9.71 14.93
N LEU A 94 11.55 -9.68 13.61
CA LEU A 94 12.84 -9.24 13.06
C LEU A 94 13.17 -7.80 13.42
N ILE A 95 12.19 -6.90 13.38
CA ILE A 95 12.38 -5.50 13.81
C ILE A 95 12.74 -5.42 15.29
N ALA A 96 12.07 -6.22 16.14
CA ALA A 96 12.36 -6.25 17.57
C ALA A 96 13.78 -6.76 17.88
N THR A 97 14.36 -7.60 17.03
CA THR A 97 15.73 -8.10 17.15
C THR A 97 16.76 -7.31 16.33
N ASP A 98 16.33 -6.26 15.63
CA ASP A 98 17.15 -5.46 14.73
C ASP A 98 17.82 -6.28 13.60
N GLY A 99 17.05 -7.21 13.02
CA GLY A 99 17.48 -8.06 11.91
C GLY A 99 18.19 -9.36 12.31
N PRO A 100 18.93 -10.01 11.39
CA PRO A 100 19.20 -9.60 10.01
C PRO A 100 17.95 -9.65 9.15
N TYR A 101 17.71 -8.59 8.38
CA TYR A 101 16.59 -8.56 7.45
C TYR A 101 16.91 -9.36 6.17
N PRO A 102 15.91 -10.05 5.59
CA PRO A 102 16.14 -10.96 4.47
C PRO A 102 16.49 -10.24 3.16
N ASN A 103 15.98 -9.01 2.98
CA ASN A 103 16.23 -8.22 1.79
C ASN A 103 17.05 -6.98 2.13
N GLU A 104 17.89 -6.55 1.19
CA GLU A 104 18.73 -5.36 1.37
C GLU A 104 17.90 -4.06 1.50
N GLN A 105 16.65 -4.05 1.02
CA GLN A 105 15.76 -2.89 1.14
C GLN A 105 15.12 -2.78 2.52
N ASP A 106 15.09 -3.87 3.28
CA ASP A 106 14.53 -3.93 4.60
C ASP A 106 15.58 -3.40 5.59
N GLY A 107 15.50 -2.11 5.93
CA GLY A 107 16.47 -1.43 6.82
C GLY A 107 16.83 -0.01 6.36
N GLY A 108 16.76 0.26 5.05
CA GLY A 108 16.88 1.61 4.49
C GLY A 108 18.29 2.22 4.48
N GLU A 109 19.34 1.40 4.47
CA GLU A 109 20.75 1.82 4.43
C GLU A 109 21.22 2.30 3.04
#